data_AF-A0A7W5A2X7-F1
#
_entry.id   AF-A0A7W5A2X7-F1
#
_cell.length_a   1.000
_cell.length_b   1.000
_cell.length_c   1.000
_cell.angle_alpha   90.00
_cell.angle_beta   90.00
_cell.angle_gamma   90.00
#
_symmetry.space_group_name_H-M   'P 1'
#
loop_
_entity.id
_entity.type
_entity.pdbx_description
1 polymer ?
#
loop_
_entity_poly.entity_id
_entity_poly.type
_entity_poly.pdbx_seq_one_letter_code
_entity_poly.pdbx_strand_id
1 'polypeptide(L)'
;MTDATPALLAYLSRWLDESQGDRDAEAVLWGRVAKVGEEAGEAIAALIGATEQGPRRSITHSYDDVVDGLFDAALTAMTAVEQIAGAERAGAPT
;
A
#
# COMPACT_ATOMS: atom_id res chain seq x y z
N MET A 1 10.09 -18.89 -3.09
CA MET A 1 9.40 -17.61 -3.34
C MET A 1 9.41 -17.39 -4.85
N THR A 2 8.69 -18.29 -5.52
CA THR A 2 8.75 -18.67 -6.94
C THR A 2 8.14 -17.60 -7.84
N ASP A 3 8.33 -17.72 -9.16
CA ASP A 3 7.87 -16.87 -10.29
C ASP A 3 6.41 -16.33 -10.27
N ALA A 4 5.61 -16.60 -9.24
CA ALA A 4 4.27 -16.09 -9.03
C ALA A 4 4.21 -14.63 -8.53
N THR A 5 5.28 -14.13 -7.89
CA THR A 5 5.29 -12.77 -7.31
C THR A 5 5.03 -11.66 -8.36
N PRO A 6 5.69 -11.64 -9.53
CA PRO A 6 5.46 -10.59 -10.53
C PRO A 6 4.04 -10.58 -11.11
N ALA A 7 3.45 -11.76 -11.36
CA ALA A 7 2.10 -11.86 -11.92
C ALA A 7 1.02 -11.38 -10.95
N LEU A 8 1.17 -11.69 -9.65
CA LEU A 8 0.27 -11.22 -8.61
C LEU A 8 0.36 -9.70 -8.45
N LEU A 9 1.57 -9.14 -8.46
CA LEU A 9 1.80 -7.69 -8.39
C LEU A 9 1.17 -6.95 -9.56
N ALA A 10 1.36 -7.44 -10.78
CA ALA A 10 0.73 -6.88 -11.97
C ALA A 10 -0.80 -6.95 -11.91
N TYR A 11 -1.37 -8.06 -11.43
CA TYR A 11 -2.81 -8.20 -11.24
C TYR A 11 -3.36 -7.18 -10.23
N LEU A 12 -2.73 -7.07 -9.06
CA LEU A 12 -3.13 -6.13 -8.01
C LEU A 12 -2.97 -4.68 -8.47
N SER A 13 -1.88 -4.35 -9.14
CA SER A 13 -1.65 -3.00 -9.68
C SER A 13 -2.74 -2.61 -10.65
N ARG A 14 -3.10 -3.50 -11.58
CA ARG A 14 -4.15 -3.27 -12.58
C ARG A 14 -5.53 -3.11 -11.94
N TRP A 15 -5.87 -3.96 -10.98
CA TRP A 15 -7.11 -3.81 -10.22
C TRP A 15 -7.18 -2.44 -9.51
N LEU A 16 -6.05 -1.96 -8.97
CA LEU A 16 -5.99 -0.62 -8.39
C LEU A 16 -6.19 0.48 -9.44
N ASP A 17 -5.59 0.34 -10.63
CA ASP A 17 -5.67 1.30 -11.73
C ASP A 17 -7.10 1.48 -12.24
N GLU A 18 -7.97 0.47 -12.14
CA GLU A 18 -9.40 0.59 -12.52
C GLU A 18 -10.13 1.71 -11.76
N SER A 19 -9.63 2.09 -10.57
CA SER A 19 -10.17 3.18 -9.73
C SER A 19 -9.44 4.52 -9.91
N GLN A 20 -8.30 4.52 -10.62
CA GLN A 20 -7.51 5.71 -10.88
C GLN A 20 -8.04 6.32 -12.18
N GLY A 21 -8.66 7.51 -12.11
CA GLY A 21 -9.15 8.22 -13.30
C GLY A 21 -8.03 8.59 -14.28
N ASP A 22 -8.23 9.65 -15.08
CA ASP A 22 -7.30 10.06 -16.15
C ASP A 22 -6.06 10.81 -15.60
N ARG A 23 -5.34 10.21 -14.63
CA ARG A 23 -4.12 10.73 -14.02
C ARG A 23 -2.90 10.31 -14.84
N ASP A 24 -1.91 11.20 -14.95
CA ASP A 24 -0.63 10.84 -15.57
C ASP A 24 0.18 9.87 -14.69
N ALA A 25 1.18 9.23 -15.31
CA ALA A 25 1.98 8.19 -14.66
C ALA A 25 2.77 8.70 -13.45
N GLU A 26 3.20 9.96 -13.47
CA GLU A 26 3.94 10.60 -12.38
C GLU A 26 3.01 10.82 -11.17
N ALA A 27 1.81 11.35 -11.39
CA ALA A 27 0.80 11.53 -10.35
C ALA A 27 0.36 10.19 -9.73
N VAL A 28 0.24 9.14 -10.54
CA VAL A 28 -0.04 7.78 -10.06
C VAL A 28 1.11 7.27 -9.18
N LEU A 29 2.36 7.46 -9.59
CA LEU A 29 3.53 7.05 -8.79
C LEU A 29 3.58 7.78 -7.45
N TRP A 30 3.45 9.12 -7.45
CA TRP A 30 3.40 9.90 -6.21
C TRP A 30 2.26 9.46 -5.30
N GLY A 31 1.07 9.21 -5.85
CA GLY A 31 -0.07 8.72 -5.10
C GLY A 31 0.20 7.36 -4.44
N ARG A 32 0.76 6.41 -5.19
CA ARG A 32 1.09 5.06 -4.68
C ARG A 32 2.17 5.14 -3.58
N VAL A 33 3.22 5.94 -3.77
CA VAL A 33 4.29 6.10 -2.76
C VAL A 33 3.77 6.81 -1.51
N ALA A 34 2.96 7.87 -1.67
CA ALA A 34 2.37 8.59 -0.53
C ALA A 34 1.47 7.67 0.30
N LYS A 35 0.67 6.83 -0.36
CA LYS A 35 -0.24 5.89 0.30
C LYS A 35 0.50 4.86 1.17
N VAL A 36 1.74 4.48 0.83
CA VAL A 36 2.56 3.61 1.69
C VAL A 36 2.73 4.21 3.10
N GLY A 37 3.02 5.52 3.17
CA GLY A 37 3.18 6.21 4.44
C GLY A 37 1.87 6.35 5.21
N GLU A 38 0.76 6.55 4.50
CA GLU A 38 -0.59 6.59 5.06
C GLU A 38 -0.95 5.25 5.73
N GLU A 39 -0.85 4.14 5.00
CA GLU A 39 -1.19 2.80 5.52
C GLU A 39 -0.26 2.36 6.65
N ALA A 40 1.04 2.69 6.56
CA ALA A 40 1.97 2.44 7.66
C ALA A 40 1.57 3.23 8.93
N GLY A 41 1.08 4.46 8.76
CA GLY A 41 0.54 5.28 9.84
C GLY A 41 -0.73 4.67 10.46
N GLU A 42 -1.62 4.13 9.63
CA GLU A 42 -2.83 3.43 10.09
C GLU A 42 -2.50 2.17 10.89
N ALA A 43 -1.56 1.34 10.41
CA ALA A 43 -1.09 0.17 11.16
C ALA A 43 -0.50 0.54 12.53
N ILE A 44 0.25 1.64 12.61
CA ILE A 44 0.76 2.18 13.88
C ILE A 44 -0.38 2.66 14.78
N ALA A 45 -1.37 3.36 14.22
CA ALA A 45 -2.53 3.83 14.97
C ALA A 45 -3.36 2.67 15.54
N ALA A 46 -3.58 1.62 14.73
CA ALA A 46 -4.22 0.38 15.18
C ALA A 46 -3.42 -0.28 16.31
N LEU A 47 -2.09 -0.33 16.20
CA LEU A 47 -1.25 -0.91 17.25
C LEU A 47 -1.34 -0.11 18.55
N ILE A 48 -1.31 1.21 18.48
CA ILE A 48 -1.51 2.10 19.64
C ILE A 48 -2.88 1.84 20.27
N GLY A 49 -3.91 1.69 19.45
CA GLY A 49 -5.28 1.40 19.86
C GLY A 49 -5.47 0.01 20.50
N ALA A 50 -4.74 -1.00 20.03
CA ALA A 50 -4.76 -2.36 20.55
C ALA A 50 -3.95 -2.54 21.85
N THR A 51 -2.95 -1.67 22.07
CA THR A 51 -2.01 -1.76 23.21
C THR A 51 -2.25 -0.72 24.31
N GLU A 52 -3.37 0.01 24.25
CA GLU A 52 -3.75 1.07 25.20
C GLU A 52 -2.66 2.15 25.41
N GLN A 53 -1.87 2.45 24.36
CA GLN A 53 -0.80 3.44 24.46
C GLN A 53 -1.29 4.88 24.26
N GLY A 54 -2.57 5.07 23.95
CA GLY A 54 -3.17 6.39 23.75
C GLY A 54 -3.44 7.17 25.06
N PRO A 55 -3.58 8.51 25.00
CA PRO A 55 -3.81 9.35 26.19
C PRO A 55 -5.08 8.99 26.97
N ARG A 56 -6.10 8.45 26.29
CA ARG A 56 -7.38 8.02 26.87
C ARG A 56 -7.33 6.62 27.49
N ARG A 57 -6.23 5.87 27.31
CA ARG A 57 -5.99 4.51 27.88
C ARG A 57 -7.18 3.56 27.70
N SER A 58 -7.74 3.51 26.49
CA SER A 58 -8.84 2.61 26.12
C SER A 58 -8.45 1.80 24.90
N ILE A 59 -8.80 0.51 24.89
CA ILE A 59 -8.69 -0.32 23.67
C ILE A 59 -9.69 0.19 22.64
N THR A 60 -9.19 0.58 21.48
CA THR A 60 -10.01 1.04 20.34
C THR A 60 -9.89 0.15 19.11
N HIS A 61 -8.89 -0.72 19.08
CA HIS A 61 -8.59 -1.63 17.97
C HIS A 61 -8.18 -3.00 18.54
N SER A 62 -8.21 -4.01 17.69
CA SER A 62 -7.72 -5.36 17.92
C SER A 62 -6.36 -5.55 17.25
N TYR A 63 -5.68 -6.67 17.53
CA TYR A 63 -4.50 -7.06 16.77
C TYR A 63 -4.83 -7.47 15.33
N ASP A 64 -6.08 -7.88 15.06
CA ASP A 64 -6.52 -8.18 13.69
C ASP A 64 -6.51 -6.89 12.86
N ASP A 65 -6.97 -5.76 13.42
CA ASP A 65 -6.87 -4.45 12.76
C ASP A 65 -5.42 -4.02 12.48
N VAL A 66 -4.46 -4.44 13.32
CA VAL A 66 -3.02 -4.21 13.07
C VAL A 66 -2.53 -5.04 11.90
N VAL A 67 -2.94 -6.32 11.84
CA VAL A 67 -2.58 -7.23 10.75
C VAL A 67 -3.13 -6.71 9.43
N ASP A 68 -4.38 -6.24 9.40
CA ASP A 68 -5.02 -5.66 8.23
C ASP A 68 -4.24 -4.43 7.74
N GLY A 69 -3.94 -3.47 8.63
CA GLY A 69 -3.14 -2.29 8.26
C GLY A 69 -1.72 -2.63 7.76
N LEU A 70 -1.10 -3.68 8.31
CA LEU A 70 0.19 -4.16 7.80
C LEU A 70 0.07 -4.78 6.40
N PHE A 71 -1.02 -5.49 6.11
CA PHE A 71 -1.29 -5.99 4.77
C PHE A 71 -1.55 -4.86 3.78
N ASP A 72 -2.30 -3.82 4.17
CA ASP A 72 -2.57 -2.66 3.31
C ASP A 72 -1.28 -1.89 3.00
N ALA A 73 -0.41 -1.70 4.00
CA ALA A 73 0.91 -1.10 3.80
C ALA A 73 1.78 -1.93 2.84
N ALA A 74 1.80 -3.26 3.02
CA ALA A 74 2.56 -4.17 2.17
C ALA A 74 2.03 -4.16 0.72
N LEU A 75 0.70 -4.25 0.54
CA LEU A 75 0.04 -4.20 -0.77
C LEU A 75 0.32 -2.89 -1.49
N THR A 76 0.20 -1.78 -0.78
CA THR A 76 0.46 -0.46 -1.36
C THR A 76 1.91 -0.32 -1.82
N ALA A 77 2.88 -0.74 -0.99
CA ALA A 77 4.30 -0.73 -1.34
C ALA A 77 4.60 -1.63 -2.55
N MET A 78 4.02 -2.83 -2.57
CA MET A 78 4.10 -3.78 -3.66
C MET A 78 3.60 -3.19 -4.99
N THR A 79 2.48 -2.46 -4.96
CA THR A 79 1.95 -1.84 -6.17
C THR A 79 2.75 -0.62 -6.65
N ALA A 80 3.40 0.11 -5.74
CA ALA A 80 4.33 1.18 -6.10
C ALA A 80 5.56 0.62 -6.83
N VAL A 81 6.09 -0.53 -6.37
CA VAL A 81 7.18 -1.23 -7.06
C VAL A 81 6.76 -1.66 -8.46
N GLU A 82 5.55 -2.20 -8.61
CA GLU A 82 5.05 -2.61 -9.94
C GLU A 82 4.88 -1.43 -10.89
N GLN A 83 4.45 -0.26 -10.42
CA GLN A 83 4.35 0.95 -11.25
C GLN A 83 5.72 1.35 -11.83
N ILE A 84 6.78 1.31 -11.01
CA ILE A 84 8.15 1.61 -11.43
C ILE A 84 8.64 0.56 -12.43
N ALA A 85 8.53 -0.72 -12.07
CA ALA A 85 8.97 -1.83 -12.92
C ALA A 85 8.18 -1.91 -14.24
N GLY A 86 6.90 -1.53 -14.22
CA GLY A 86 6.03 -1.44 -15.39
C GLY A 86 6.44 -0.32 -16.33
N ALA A 87 6.78 0.86 -15.81
CA ALA A 87 7.29 1.98 -16.59
C ALA A 87 8.61 1.62 -17.30
N GLU A 88 9.54 0.95 -16.59
CA GLU A 88 10.80 0.46 -17.18
C GLU A 88 10.56 -0.52 -18.32
N ARG A 89 9.63 -1.49 -18.15
CA ARG A 89 9.26 -2.46 -19.18
C ARG A 89 8.62 -1.80 -20.41
N ALA A 90 7.89 -0.71 -20.22
CA ALA A 90 7.26 0.05 -21.30
C ALA A 90 8.24 0.98 -22.04
N GLY A 91 9.48 1.13 -21.54
CA GLY A 91 10.46 2.08 -22.08
C GLY A 91 10.05 3.54 -21.87
N ALA A 92 9.16 3.82 -20.92
CA ALA A 92 8.76 5.17 -20.55
C ALA A 92 9.85 5.80 -19.67
N PRO A 93 10.13 7.11 -19.79
CA PRO A 93 11.01 7.79 -18.85
C PRO A 93 10.40 7.72 -17.44
N THR A 94 11.19 7.21 -16.49
CA THR A 94 10.91 7.22 -15.05
C THR A 94 11.07 8.62 -14.46
#